data_AF-A0A2V9A919-F1
#
_entry.id   AF-A0A2V9A919-F1
#
_cell.length_a   1.000
_cell.length_b   1.000
_cell.length_c   1.000
_cell.angle_alpha   90.00
_cell.angle_beta   90.00
_cell.angle_gamma   90.00
#
_symmetry.space_group_name_H-M   'P 1'
#
loop_
_entity.id
_entity.type
_entity.pdbx_description
1 polymer ?
#
loop_
_entity_poly.entity_id
_entity_poly.type
_entity_poly.pdbx_seq_one_letter_code
_entity_poly.pdbx_strand_id
1 'polypeptide(L)'
;MQILRRLLAILLCSAIVAWAQGNSFDKVRYNGGSVDSKVDPKDWNNHLTVTSELITLALKDGKKLEIPPKSVTSLSYGQEAHRRVGTMVALAILVAPIALFGLFHKTRLHYIG
;
A
#
# COMPACT_ATOMS: atom_id res chain seq x y z
N MET A 1 -46.46 10.38 -9.58
CA MET A 1 -45.43 9.31 -9.63
C MET A 1 -44.07 9.76 -10.20
N GLN A 2 -43.99 10.66 -11.19
CA GLN A 2 -42.68 11.07 -11.74
C GLN A 2 -41.78 11.83 -10.76
N ILE A 3 -42.36 12.71 -9.92
CA ILE A 3 -41.60 13.49 -8.93
C ILE A 3 -40.95 12.59 -7.88
N LEU A 4 -41.68 11.59 -7.37
CA LEU A 4 -41.15 10.61 -6.43
C LEU A 4 -39.99 9.79 -7.01
N ARG A 5 -40.09 9.40 -8.29
CA ARG A 5 -39.00 8.69 -9.00
C ARG A 5 -37.75 9.57 -9.16
N ARG A 6 -37.92 10.86 -9.44
CA ARG A 6 -36.79 11.82 -9.53
C ARG A 6 -36.12 12.03 -8.17
N LEU A 7 -36.90 12.17 -7.10
CA LEU A 7 -36.38 12.29 -5.74
C LEU A 7 -35.62 11.03 -5.30
N LEU A 8 -36.16 9.85 -5.60
CA LEU A 8 -35.48 8.58 -5.35
C LEU A 8 -34.16 8.47 -6.15
N ALA A 9 -34.15 8.90 -7.41
CA ALA A 9 -32.94 8.88 -8.23
C ALA A 9 -31.85 9.80 -7.66
N ILE A 10 -32.22 11.02 -7.25
CA ILE A 10 -31.28 11.97 -6.63
C ILE A 10 -30.73 11.40 -5.32
N LEU A 11 -31.60 10.84 -4.47
CA LEU A 11 -31.21 10.19 -3.21
C LEU A 11 -30.19 9.05 -3.47
N LEU A 12 -30.48 8.17 -4.44
CA LEU A 12 -29.61 7.04 -4.78
C LEU A 12 -28.24 7.51 -5.30
N CYS A 13 -28.21 8.49 -6.20
CA CYS A 13 -26.97 9.07 -6.72
C CYS A 13 -26.14 9.74 -5.61
N SER A 14 -26.79 10.45 -4.69
CA SER A 14 -26.10 11.10 -3.56
C SER A 14 -25.51 10.12 -2.55
N ALA A 15 -26.14 8.95 -2.37
CA ALA A 15 -25.62 7.89 -1.51
C ALA A 15 -24.30 7.30 -2.03
N ILE A 16 -24.14 7.20 -3.36
CA ILE A 16 -22.90 6.69 -3.98
C ILE A 16 -21.74 7.65 -3.72
N VAL A 17 -21.97 8.96 -3.81
CA VAL A 17 -20.93 9.98 -3.57
C VAL A 17 -20.50 10.00 -2.10
N ALA A 18 -21.44 9.79 -1.17
CA ALA A 18 -21.15 9.76 0.27
C ALA A 18 -20.27 8.58 0.71
N TRP A 19 -20.20 7.50 -0.08
CA TRP A 19 -19.39 6.30 0.21
C TRP A 19 -17.97 6.35 -0.36
N ALA A 20 -17.57 7.42 -1.06
CA ALA A 20 -16.24 7.53 -1.67
C ALA A 20 -15.07 7.78 -0.67
N GLN A 21 -15.33 7.66 0.63
CA GLN A 21 -14.37 7.93 1.70
C GLN A 21 -13.52 6.69 2.00
N GLY A 22 -12.56 6.38 1.12
CA GLY A 22 -11.67 5.23 1.31
C GLY A 22 -10.30 5.31 0.62
N ASN A 23 -10.02 6.41 -0.08
CA ASN A 23 -8.90 6.51 -1.01
C ASN A 23 -7.69 7.26 -0.44
N SER A 24 -7.70 7.57 0.85
CA SER A 24 -6.69 8.40 1.51
C SER A 24 -6.28 7.77 2.84
N PHE A 25 -4.98 7.65 3.08
CA PHE A 25 -4.41 6.94 4.23
C PHE A 25 -3.28 7.77 4.84
N ASP A 26 -3.47 8.23 6.07
CA ASP A 26 -2.50 9.09 6.80
C ASP A 26 -1.48 8.30 7.63
N LYS A 27 -1.70 7.01 7.83
CA LYS A 27 -0.86 6.13 8.64
C LYS A 27 -0.17 5.11 7.76
N VAL A 28 0.71 5.60 6.88
CA VAL A 28 1.48 4.78 5.96
C VAL A 28 2.97 4.89 6.28
N ARG A 29 3.65 3.75 6.22
CA ARG A 29 5.07 3.65 6.48
C ARG A 29 5.82 3.31 5.22
N TYR A 30 6.88 4.07 4.93
CA TYR A 30 7.76 3.80 3.82
C TYR A 30 8.98 2.99 4.28
N ASN A 31 9.12 1.77 3.80
CA ASN A 31 10.19 0.87 4.24
C ASN A 31 11.56 1.10 3.55
N GLY A 32 11.64 2.02 2.59
CA GLY A 32 12.86 2.33 1.84
C GLY A 32 13.07 1.49 0.58
N GLY A 33 14.13 1.80 -0.16
CA GLY A 33 14.68 0.98 -1.26
C GLY A 33 14.38 1.45 -2.68
N SER A 34 13.27 2.17 -2.90
CA SER A 34 12.80 2.56 -4.25
C SER A 34 12.86 4.07 -4.51
N VAL A 35 12.74 4.86 -3.45
CA VAL A 35 12.74 6.32 -3.46
C VAL A 35 13.91 6.73 -2.58
N ASP A 36 14.78 7.59 -3.10
CA ASP A 36 15.75 8.28 -2.27
C ASP A 36 14.96 9.12 -1.27
N SER A 37 14.83 8.70 -0.01
CA SER A 37 14.12 9.42 1.05
C SER A 37 14.85 9.21 2.36
N LYS A 38 14.81 10.23 3.22
CA LYS A 38 15.43 10.19 4.55
C LYS A 38 14.43 9.83 5.66
N VAL A 39 13.19 9.48 5.30
CA VAL A 39 12.17 9.06 6.26
C VAL A 39 12.59 7.76 6.93
N ASP A 40 12.48 7.72 8.26
CA ASP A 40 12.74 6.52 9.04
C ASP A 40 11.74 5.40 8.64
N PRO A 41 12.19 4.17 8.35
CA PRO A 41 11.33 3.02 8.09
C PRO A 41 10.35 2.63 9.21
N LYS A 42 10.38 3.32 10.35
CA LYS A 42 9.43 3.18 11.48
C LYS A 42 8.43 4.33 11.56
N ASP A 43 8.57 5.38 10.75
CA ASP A 43 7.67 6.54 10.75
C ASP A 43 6.39 6.23 9.98
N TRP A 44 5.25 6.49 10.62
CA TRP A 44 3.92 6.24 10.08
C TRP A 44 3.26 7.50 9.50
N ASN A 45 3.89 8.67 9.62
CA ASN A 45 3.29 9.95 9.21
C ASN A 45 3.50 10.24 7.72
N ASN A 46 3.41 9.22 6.86
CA ASN A 46 3.35 9.42 5.42
C ASN A 46 1.90 9.28 4.94
N HIS A 47 1.59 9.96 3.85
CA HIS A 47 0.24 10.03 3.31
C HIS A 47 0.17 9.33 1.96
N LEU A 48 -0.77 8.40 1.80
CA LEU A 48 -1.05 7.72 0.54
C LEU A 48 -2.45 8.09 0.06
N THR A 49 -2.55 8.55 -1.17
CA THR A 49 -3.83 8.76 -1.86
C THR A 49 -3.89 7.85 -3.09
N VAL A 50 -5.00 7.16 -3.28
CA VAL A 50 -5.21 6.20 -4.38
C VAL A 50 -6.47 6.61 -5.14
N THR A 51 -6.33 7.24 -6.29
CA THR A 51 -7.46 7.55 -7.19
C THR A 51 -7.37 6.75 -8.48
N SER A 52 -8.42 6.80 -9.30
CA SER A 52 -8.44 6.19 -10.63
C SER A 52 -7.42 6.81 -11.59
N GLU A 53 -7.02 8.05 -11.33
CA GLU A 53 -6.12 8.83 -12.15
C GLU A 53 -4.67 8.72 -11.66
N LEU A 54 -4.47 8.74 -10.34
CA LEU A 54 -3.15 8.84 -9.73
C LEU A 54 -3.07 8.18 -8.36
N ILE A 55 -2.00 7.42 -8.14
CA ILE A 55 -1.58 6.99 -6.80
C ILE A 55 -0.47 7.95 -6.36
N THR A 56 -0.66 8.62 -5.22
CA THR A 56 0.31 9.57 -4.67
C THR A 56 0.78 9.12 -3.30
N LEU A 57 2.09 8.90 -3.15
CA LEU A 57 2.73 8.70 -1.86
C LEU A 57 3.50 9.98 -1.48
N ALA A 58 2.98 10.73 -0.51
CA ALA A 58 3.65 11.87 0.08
C ALA A 58 4.38 11.46 1.35
N LEU A 59 5.71 11.57 1.32
CA LEU A 59 6.59 11.25 2.43
C LEU A 59 6.73 12.46 3.35
N LYS A 60 6.98 12.18 4.64
CA LYS A 60 7.14 13.22 5.67
C LYS A 60 8.26 14.21 5.37
N ASP A 61 9.30 13.78 4.65
CA ASP A 61 10.42 14.63 4.23
C ASP A 61 10.08 15.55 3.04
N GLY A 62 8.81 15.59 2.62
CA GLY A 62 8.29 16.45 1.55
C GLY A 62 8.40 15.82 0.16
N LYS A 63 9.03 14.65 0.01
CA LYS A 63 9.11 13.96 -1.27
C LYS A 63 7.75 13.37 -1.64
N LYS A 64 7.40 13.46 -2.92
CA LYS A 64 6.17 12.90 -3.46
C LYS A 64 6.50 11.95 -4.59
N LEU A 65 5.90 10.77 -4.53
CA LEU A 65 5.93 9.78 -5.61
C LEU A 65 4.54 9.71 -6.22
N GLU A 66 4.49 9.94 -7.52
CA GLU A 66 3.28 9.87 -8.34
C GLU A 66 3.37 8.63 -9.23
N ILE A 67 2.42 7.71 -9.07
CA ILE A 67 2.38 6.43 -9.76
C ILE A 67 1.08 6.39 -10.58
N PRO A 68 1.15 6.39 -11.92
CA PRO A 68 -0.01 6.16 -12.76
C PRO A 68 -0.60 4.77 -12.45
N PRO A 69 -1.91 4.63 -12.14
CA PRO A 69 -2.50 3.33 -11.82
C PRO A 69 -2.31 2.29 -12.94
N LYS A 70 -2.27 2.75 -14.20
CA LYS A 70 -2.04 1.89 -15.38
C LYS A 70 -0.62 1.31 -15.46
N SER A 71 0.37 1.86 -14.75
CA SER A 71 1.73 1.31 -14.72
C SER A 71 1.92 0.28 -13.61
N VAL A 72 0.92 0.07 -12.73
CA VAL A 72 0.98 -0.94 -11.67
C VAL A 72 0.74 -2.31 -12.29
N THR A 73 1.78 -3.15 -12.32
CA THR A 73 1.71 -4.50 -12.91
C THR A 73 1.32 -5.57 -11.90
N SER A 74 1.60 -5.34 -10.62
CA SER A 74 1.27 -6.24 -9.52
C SER A 74 1.07 -5.46 -8.23
N LEU A 75 0.23 -5.99 -7.34
CA LEU A 75 0.12 -5.53 -5.95
C LEU A 75 0.11 -6.75 -5.05
N SER A 76 1.01 -6.77 -4.08
CA SER A 76 1.16 -7.84 -3.10
C SER A 76 0.73 -7.34 -1.71
N TYR A 77 0.05 -8.19 -0.94
CA TYR A 77 -0.38 -7.85 0.42
C TYR A 77 -0.18 -9.02 1.39
N GLY A 78 0.16 -8.69 2.64
CA GLY A 78 0.22 -9.65 3.74
C GLY A 78 1.60 -10.28 3.91
N GLN A 79 1.63 -11.58 4.25
CA GLN A 79 2.88 -12.29 4.59
C GLN A 79 3.81 -12.40 3.38
N GLU A 80 3.24 -12.56 2.18
CA GLU A 80 4.00 -12.69 0.95
C GLU A 80 4.82 -11.45 0.63
N ALA A 81 4.23 -10.25 0.80
CA ALA A 81 4.91 -8.98 0.62
C ALA A 81 6.11 -8.77 1.56
N HIS A 82 6.21 -9.55 2.64
CA HIS A 82 7.35 -9.49 3.57
C HIS A 82 8.40 -10.59 3.36
N ARG A 83 8.03 -11.71 2.71
CA ARG A 83 8.87 -12.91 2.73
C ARG A 83 10.12 -12.70 1.88
N ARG A 84 11.26 -12.48 2.55
CA ARG A 84 12.58 -12.31 1.90
C ARG A 84 13.19 -13.65 1.49
N VAL A 85 12.52 -14.36 0.57
CA VAL A 85 12.95 -15.69 0.12
C VAL A 85 14.38 -15.65 -0.42
N GLY A 86 14.68 -14.68 -1.29
CA GLY A 86 16.02 -14.54 -1.88
C GLY A 86 17.13 -14.32 -0.85
N THR A 87 16.88 -13.48 0.17
CA THR A 87 17.86 -13.22 1.23
C THR A 87 18.15 -14.46 2.07
N MET A 88 17.13 -15.24 2.42
CA MET A 88 17.30 -16.45 3.24
C MET A 88 18.00 -17.57 2.45
N VAL A 89 17.72 -17.69 1.15
CA VAL A 89 18.43 -18.63 0.27
C VAL A 89 19.90 -18.25 0.16
N ALA A 90 20.21 -16.97 -0.07
CA ALA A 90 21.60 -16.50 -0.13
C ALA A 90 22.35 -16.74 1.20
N LEU A 91 21.69 -16.46 2.33
CA LEU A 91 22.26 -16.71 3.66
C LEU A 91 22.51 -18.20 3.92
N ALA A 92 21.63 -19.07 3.43
CA ALA A 92 21.77 -20.51 3.58
C ALA A 92 22.96 -21.08 2.82
N ILE A 93 23.26 -20.54 1.63
CA ILE A 93 24.46 -20.89 0.86
C ILE A 93 25.73 -20.47 1.61
N LEU A 94 25.70 -19.29 2.26
CA LEU A 94 26.89 -18.69 2.85
C LEU A 94 27.22 -19.20 4.26
N VAL A 95 26.20 -19.45 5.09
CA VAL A 95 26.38 -19.68 6.53
C VAL A 95 26.02 -21.10 6.96
N ALA A 96 24.88 -21.64 6.53
CA ALA A 96 24.45 -23.03 6.72
C ALA A 96 22.98 -23.21 6.28
N PRO A 97 22.54 -24.44 5.98
CA PRO A 97 21.14 -24.76 5.70
C PRO A 97 20.16 -24.31 6.80
N ILE A 98 20.63 -24.14 8.05
CA ILE A 98 19.80 -23.70 9.18
C ILE A 98 19.21 -22.29 8.98
N ALA A 99 19.83 -21.45 8.15
CA ALA A 99 19.27 -20.14 7.81
C ALA A 99 17.93 -20.24 7.04
N LEU A 100 17.65 -21.39 6.40
CA LEU A 100 16.37 -21.64 5.73
C LEU A 100 15.19 -21.68 6.71
N PHE A 101 15.42 -21.91 8.01
CA PHE A 101 14.34 -21.81 9.00
C PHE A 101 13.75 -20.39 9.09
N GLY A 102 14.51 -19.36 8.69
CA GLY A 102 14.01 -18.00 8.55
C GLY A 102 12.88 -17.84 7.53
N LEU A 103 12.72 -18.78 6.57
CA LEU A 103 11.60 -18.80 5.62
C LEU A 103 10.25 -19.10 6.29
N PHE A 104 10.27 -19.76 7.46
CA PHE A 104 9.07 -20.09 8.22
C PHE A 104 8.69 -19.02 9.25
N HIS A 105 9.49 -17.96 9.40
CA HIS A 105 9.19 -16.88 10.33
C HIS A 105 7.95 -16.09 9.86
N LYS A 106 6.90 -16.10 10.69
CA LYS A 106 5.69 -15.30 10.46
C LYS A 106 5.89 -13.88 10.94
N THR A 107 5.58 -12.91 10.10
CA THR A 107 5.58 -11.51 10.47
C THR A 107 4.19 -11.07 10.90
N ARG A 108 4.09 -10.09 11.80
CA ARG A 108 2.82 -9.41 12.12
C ARG A 108 2.67 -8.08 11.38
N LEU A 109 3.60 -7.77 10.51
CA LEU A 109 3.61 -6.54 9.74
C LEU A 109 2.86 -6.76 8.42
N HIS A 110 1.96 -5.84 8.12
CA HIS A 110 1.18 -5.82 6.90
C HIS A 110 1.84 -4.86 5.92
N TYR A 111 2.43 -5.41 4.86
CA TYR A 111 3.05 -4.62 3.78
C TYR A 111 2.16 -4.65 2.55
N ILE A 112 2.25 -3.56 1.78
CA ILE A 112 1.74 -3.43 0.42
C ILE A 112 2.97 -3.12 -0.44
N GLY A 113 3.21 -3.93 -1.47
CA GLY A 113 4.38 -3.81 -2.35
C GLY A 113 4.03 -4.11 -3.79
#